data_AF-A0A3G6J6V0-F1
#
_entry.id   AF-A0A3G6J6V0-F1
#
_cell.length_a   1.000
_cell.length_b   1.000
_cell.length_c   1.000
_cell.angle_alpha   90.00
_cell.angle_beta   90.00
_cell.angle_gamma   90.00
#
_symmetry.space_group_name_H-M   'P 1'
#
loop_
_entity.id
_entity.type
_entity.pdbx_description
1 polymer ?
#
loop_
_entity_poly.entity_id
_entity_poly.type
_entity_poly.pdbx_seq_one_letter_code
_entity_poly.pdbx_strand_id
1 'polypeptide(L)'
;MKRFSRRRLSLAVMDLAQHERHALAALLRDVGPDAPTCCEGWNTRDLLIHLLVRERHPLAAAGMFFTPAQGLLEARSREYEREPFATLVDSWAARESQWLPMRLADRMVNAAEHFVHHEDVRRAMPQWEPRQYSAEMEDSLAVIAERMLPLLLRKSTRPVVVVPDGRKRILCADRRGVTKRGSDVVHVFGAVGELLLLGFDRPVVGVTFDGDKSHIVASTV
;
A
#
# COMPACT_ATOMS: atom_id res chain seq x y z
N MET A 1 12.34 23.62 5.63
CA MET A 1 11.18 22.69 5.67
C MET A 1 10.28 23.04 6.83
N LYS A 2 9.06 23.53 6.56
CA LYS A 2 8.07 23.81 7.62
C LYS A 2 7.57 22.47 8.17
N ARG A 3 7.85 22.18 9.45
CA ARG A 3 7.26 21.02 10.13
C ARG A 3 5.74 21.23 10.18
N PHE A 4 4.99 20.42 9.44
CA PHE A 4 3.53 20.42 9.56
C PHE A 4 3.13 19.99 10.97
N SER A 5 2.09 20.62 11.52
CA SER A 5 1.48 20.17 12.78
C SER A 5 0.90 18.77 12.59
N ARG A 6 1.04 17.90 13.60
CA ARG A 6 0.56 16.51 13.61
C ARG A 6 -0.93 16.38 13.20
N ARG A 7 -1.74 17.43 13.46
CA ARG A 7 -3.14 17.51 13.01
C ARG A 7 -3.29 17.72 11.50
N ARG A 8 -2.51 18.63 10.88
CA ARG A 8 -2.56 18.86 9.43
C ARG A 8 -2.08 17.63 8.65
N LEU A 9 -1.01 16.99 9.11
CA LEU A 9 -0.54 15.70 8.55
C LEU A 9 -1.63 14.63 8.62
N SER A 10 -2.32 14.53 9.75
CA SER A 10 -3.40 13.56 9.91
C SER A 10 -4.58 13.83 8.98
N LEU A 11 -4.91 15.08 8.68
CA LEU A 11 -5.99 15.44 7.76
C LEU A 11 -5.60 15.12 6.31
N ALA A 12 -4.42 15.54 5.86
CA ALA A 12 -3.97 15.28 4.50
C ALA A 12 -3.91 13.77 4.15
N VAL A 13 -3.43 12.94 5.10
CA VAL A 13 -3.43 11.48 4.93
C VAL A 13 -4.84 10.89 4.89
N MET A 14 -5.81 11.47 5.63
CA MET A 14 -7.21 11.06 5.50
C MET A 14 -7.78 11.42 4.14
N ASP A 15 -7.50 12.64 3.67
CA ASP A 15 -7.98 13.11 2.37
C ASP A 15 -7.44 12.20 1.25
N LEU A 16 -6.16 11.81 1.32
CA LEU A 16 -5.58 10.81 0.41
C LEU A 16 -6.32 9.46 0.50
N ALA A 17 -6.54 8.93 1.71
CA ALA A 17 -7.21 7.64 1.87
C ALA A 17 -8.63 7.65 1.29
N GLN A 18 -9.39 8.72 1.50
CA GLN A 18 -10.75 8.85 0.97
C GLN A 18 -10.75 9.06 -0.54
N HIS A 19 -9.81 9.86 -1.05
CA HIS A 19 -9.63 10.06 -2.49
C HIS A 19 -9.34 8.75 -3.21
N GLU A 20 -8.34 8.00 -2.74
CA GLU A 20 -7.96 6.70 -3.34
C GLU A 20 -9.10 5.67 -3.21
N ARG A 21 -9.85 5.68 -2.09
CA ARG A 21 -11.05 4.85 -1.93
C ARG A 21 -12.10 5.13 -3.00
N HIS A 22 -12.45 6.40 -3.20
CA HIS A 22 -13.47 6.77 -4.17
C HIS A 22 -13.00 6.49 -5.61
N ALA A 23 -11.73 6.77 -5.92
CA ALA A 23 -11.16 6.51 -7.23
C ALA A 23 -11.11 5.00 -7.54
N LEU A 24 -10.66 4.16 -6.59
CA LEU A 24 -10.70 2.72 -6.71
C LEU A 24 -12.14 2.20 -6.86
N ALA A 25 -13.09 2.70 -6.07
CA ALA A 25 -14.50 2.30 -6.21
C ALA A 25 -15.08 2.64 -7.60
N ALA A 26 -14.71 3.80 -8.16
CA ALA A 26 -15.11 4.17 -9.51
C ALA A 26 -14.49 3.21 -10.55
N LEU A 27 -13.21 2.89 -10.41
CA LEU A 27 -12.53 1.94 -11.28
C LEU A 27 -13.13 0.53 -11.20
N LEU A 28 -13.41 0.04 -9.99
CA LEU A 28 -14.04 -1.27 -9.80
C LEU A 28 -15.40 -1.35 -10.51
N ARG A 29 -16.21 -0.29 -10.46
CA ARG A 29 -17.49 -0.23 -11.20
C ARG A 29 -17.28 -0.31 -12.71
N ASP A 30 -16.22 0.29 -13.23
CA ASP A 30 -15.92 0.33 -14.66
C ASP A 30 -15.43 -1.03 -15.18
N VAL A 31 -14.50 -1.65 -14.47
CA VAL A 31 -13.85 -2.90 -14.93
C VAL A 31 -14.63 -4.16 -14.58
N GLY A 32 -15.55 -4.09 -13.61
CA GLY A 32 -16.38 -5.23 -13.18
C GLY A 32 -15.67 -6.18 -12.22
N PRO A 33 -16.30 -7.31 -11.82
CA PRO A 33 -15.79 -8.21 -10.78
C PRO A 33 -14.66 -9.14 -11.23
N ASP A 34 -14.60 -9.49 -12.51
CA ASP A 34 -13.70 -10.52 -13.04
C ASP A 34 -12.40 -9.94 -13.62
N ALA A 35 -12.22 -8.62 -13.53
CA ALA A 35 -11.04 -7.94 -14.05
C ALA A 35 -9.78 -8.38 -13.29
N PRO A 36 -8.63 -8.53 -13.97
CA PRO A 36 -7.38 -8.94 -13.34
C PRO A 36 -6.84 -7.85 -12.40
N THR A 37 -5.98 -8.26 -11.47
CA THR A 37 -5.19 -7.37 -10.62
C THR A 37 -3.71 -7.74 -10.68
N CYS A 38 -2.83 -6.86 -10.21
CA CYS A 38 -1.42 -7.22 -10.03
C CYS A 38 -1.17 -8.20 -8.86
N CYS A 39 -2.18 -8.46 -8.02
CA CYS A 39 -2.13 -9.51 -7.03
C CYS A 39 -2.32 -10.86 -7.73
N GLU A 40 -1.29 -11.71 -7.72
CA GLU A 40 -1.35 -13.01 -8.40
C GLU A 40 -2.54 -13.84 -7.90
N GLY A 41 -3.31 -14.37 -8.87
CA GLY A 41 -4.49 -15.19 -8.60
C GLY A 41 -5.73 -14.42 -8.12
N TRP A 42 -5.67 -13.09 -8.03
CA TRP A 42 -6.81 -12.27 -7.59
C TRP A 42 -7.44 -11.52 -8.76
N ASN A 43 -8.76 -11.60 -8.84
CA ASN A 43 -9.56 -10.64 -9.59
C ASN A 43 -10.00 -9.47 -8.69
N THR A 44 -10.67 -8.50 -9.28
CA THR A 44 -11.21 -7.33 -8.58
C THR A 44 -12.26 -7.66 -7.52
N ARG A 45 -12.99 -8.78 -7.63
CA ARG A 45 -13.88 -9.26 -6.56
C ARG A 45 -13.08 -9.75 -5.36
N ASP A 46 -12.02 -10.54 -5.56
CA ASP A 46 -11.15 -11.00 -4.47
C ASP A 46 -10.53 -9.81 -3.73
N LEU A 47 -10.03 -8.83 -4.48
CA LEU A 47 -9.48 -7.58 -3.94
C LEU A 47 -10.51 -6.79 -3.13
N LEU A 48 -11.75 -6.63 -3.63
CA LEU A 48 -12.81 -5.94 -2.90
C LEU A 48 -13.20 -6.68 -1.62
N ILE A 49 -13.28 -8.01 -1.66
CA ILE A 49 -13.57 -8.84 -0.50
C ILE A 49 -12.46 -8.70 0.55
N HIS A 50 -11.19 -8.71 0.12
CA HIS A 50 -10.06 -8.44 1.00
C HIS A 50 -10.22 -7.10 1.74
N LEU A 51 -10.50 -6.02 1.01
CA LEU A 51 -10.71 -4.69 1.60
C LEU A 51 -11.87 -4.69 2.61
N LEU A 52 -12.98 -5.34 2.29
CA LEU A 52 -14.16 -5.46 3.15
C LEU A 52 -13.88 -6.26 4.43
N VAL A 53 -13.19 -7.40 4.32
CA VAL A 53 -12.83 -8.23 5.48
C VAL A 53 -11.85 -7.48 6.37
N ARG A 54 -10.81 -6.89 5.78
CA ARG A 54 -9.81 -6.09 6.50
C ARG A 54 -10.46 -4.95 7.28
N GLU A 55 -11.42 -4.25 6.69
CA GLU A 55 -12.07 -3.10 7.33
C GLU A 55 -13.13 -3.51 8.37
N ARG A 56 -13.92 -4.55 8.10
CA ARG A 56 -15.13 -4.85 8.89
C ARG A 56 -14.93 -5.98 9.90
N HIS A 57 -13.93 -6.83 9.68
CA HIS A 57 -13.73 -8.05 10.45
C HIS A 57 -12.25 -8.23 10.84
N PRO A 58 -11.67 -7.39 11.73
CA PRO A 58 -10.25 -7.48 12.09
C PRO A 58 -9.81 -8.86 12.59
N LEU A 59 -10.68 -9.58 13.32
CA LEU A 59 -10.39 -10.95 13.75
C LEU A 59 -10.29 -11.93 12.58
N ALA A 60 -11.12 -11.76 11.54
CA ALA A 60 -11.03 -12.53 10.32
C ALA A 60 -9.81 -12.13 9.49
N ALA A 61 -9.51 -10.83 9.43
CA ALA A 61 -8.32 -10.29 8.75
C ALA A 61 -7.01 -10.83 9.32
N ALA A 62 -6.97 -11.21 10.61
CA ALA A 62 -5.82 -11.91 11.18
C ALA A 62 -5.50 -13.24 10.45
N GLY A 63 -6.49 -13.88 9.82
CA GLY A 63 -6.33 -15.07 9.00
C GLY A 63 -5.43 -14.88 7.77
N MET A 64 -5.21 -13.64 7.33
CA MET A 64 -4.27 -13.29 6.25
C MET A 64 -2.80 -13.54 6.66
N PHE A 65 -2.53 -13.54 7.97
CA PHE A 65 -1.19 -13.66 8.53
C PHE A 65 -1.02 -14.88 9.44
N PHE A 66 -2.13 -15.44 9.94
CA PHE A 66 -2.13 -16.42 11.01
C PHE A 66 -3.09 -17.58 10.73
N THR A 67 -2.53 -18.76 10.52
CA THR A 67 -3.25 -19.98 10.10
C THR A 67 -4.50 -20.30 10.93
N PRO A 68 -4.51 -20.22 12.28
CA PRO A 68 -5.70 -20.52 13.08
C PRO A 68 -6.93 -19.65 12.80
N ALA A 69 -6.76 -18.45 12.23
CA ALA A 69 -7.86 -17.56 11.87
C ALA A 69 -8.32 -17.72 10.41
N GLN A 70 -7.69 -18.60 9.62
CA GLN A 70 -8.03 -18.79 8.20
C GLN A 70 -9.47 -19.27 7.97
N GLY A 71 -9.98 -20.17 8.81
CA GLY A 71 -11.37 -20.62 8.70
C GLY A 71 -12.39 -19.48 8.87
N LEU A 72 -12.08 -18.49 9.73
CA LEU A 72 -12.91 -17.31 9.90
C LEU A 72 -12.78 -16.34 8.72
N LEU A 73 -11.57 -16.18 8.17
CA LEU A 73 -11.34 -15.43 6.94
C LEU A 73 -12.17 -16.01 5.80
N GLU A 74 -12.07 -17.30 5.54
CA GLU A 74 -12.81 -17.99 4.49
C GLU A 74 -14.34 -17.85 4.66
N ALA A 75 -14.83 -18.01 5.89
CA ALA A 75 -16.25 -17.86 6.18
C ALA A 75 -16.76 -16.45 5.83
N ARG A 76 -16.02 -15.39 6.21
CA ARG A 76 -16.37 -14.00 5.90
C ARG A 76 -16.21 -13.67 4.42
N SER A 77 -15.20 -14.20 3.75
CA SER A 77 -15.03 -14.02 2.31
C SER A 77 -16.22 -14.62 1.54
N ARG A 78 -16.63 -15.84 1.88
CA ARG A 78 -17.79 -16.52 1.28
C ARG A 78 -19.12 -15.81 1.50
N GLU A 79 -19.27 -15.06 2.60
CA GLU A 79 -20.44 -14.20 2.81
C GLU A 79 -20.51 -13.12 1.73
N TYR A 80 -19.40 -12.44 1.46
CA TYR A 80 -19.34 -11.40 0.43
C TYR A 80 -19.37 -11.94 -1.01
N GLU A 81 -18.84 -13.14 -1.27
CA GLU A 81 -18.91 -13.77 -2.61
C GLU A 81 -20.35 -13.90 -3.13
N ARG A 82 -21.31 -14.10 -2.23
CA ARG A 82 -22.74 -14.26 -2.56
C ARG A 82 -23.45 -12.94 -2.87
N GLU A 83 -22.83 -11.81 -2.54
CA GLU A 83 -23.42 -10.50 -2.70
C GLU A 83 -23.15 -9.93 -4.11
N PRO A 84 -24.09 -9.15 -4.68
CA PRO A 84 -23.87 -8.45 -5.94
C PRO A 84 -22.67 -7.51 -5.84
N PHE A 85 -21.77 -7.58 -6.82
CA PHE A 85 -20.51 -6.84 -6.81
C PHE A 85 -20.73 -5.32 -6.68
N ALA A 86 -21.67 -4.76 -7.44
CA ALA A 86 -22.01 -3.34 -7.37
C ALA A 86 -22.43 -2.92 -5.95
N THR A 87 -23.27 -3.72 -5.27
CA THR A 87 -23.68 -3.48 -3.88
C THR A 87 -22.49 -3.47 -2.93
N LEU A 88 -21.55 -4.38 -3.11
CA LEU A 88 -20.33 -4.42 -2.31
C LEU A 88 -19.48 -3.17 -2.51
N VAL A 89 -19.26 -2.76 -3.77
CA VAL A 89 -18.49 -1.56 -4.11
C VAL A 89 -19.13 -0.32 -3.49
N ASP A 90 -20.43 -0.15 -3.64
CA ASP A 90 -21.14 1.01 -3.11
C ASP A 90 -21.12 1.02 -1.57
N SER A 91 -21.30 -0.14 -0.92
CA SER A 91 -21.24 -0.21 0.54
C SER A 91 -19.83 0.03 1.10
N TRP A 92 -18.78 -0.30 0.33
CA TRP A 92 -17.40 0.00 0.71
C TRP A 92 -17.07 1.47 0.50
N ALA A 93 -17.48 2.04 -0.64
CA ALA A 93 -17.25 3.44 -1.00
C ALA A 93 -17.99 4.42 -0.09
N ALA A 94 -19.24 4.11 0.28
CA ALA A 94 -20.08 4.99 1.09
C ALA A 94 -19.60 5.17 2.53
N ARG A 95 -18.68 4.33 3.00
CA ARG A 95 -18.10 4.48 4.33
C ARG A 95 -17.05 5.57 4.29
N GLU A 96 -17.28 6.61 5.08
CA GLU A 96 -16.17 7.43 5.57
C GLU A 96 -15.25 6.54 6.42
N SER A 97 -13.95 6.84 6.44
CA SER A 97 -12.91 6.13 7.21
C SER A 97 -13.16 6.16 8.74
N GLN A 98 -14.25 5.58 9.21
CA GLN A 98 -14.77 5.68 10.57
C GLN A 98 -14.63 4.36 11.36
N TRP A 99 -14.03 3.32 10.79
CA TRP A 99 -13.69 2.15 11.59
C TRP A 99 -12.45 2.44 12.44
N LEU A 100 -12.77 2.90 13.65
CA LEU A 100 -11.96 3.19 14.84
C LEU A 100 -11.16 4.51 14.80
N PRO A 101 -11.54 5.52 15.63
CA PRO A 101 -10.81 6.79 15.79
C PRO A 101 -9.40 6.65 16.41
N MET A 102 -8.87 5.44 16.55
CA MET A 102 -7.79 5.14 17.48
C MET A 102 -6.52 4.68 16.78
N ARG A 103 -5.87 5.63 16.09
CA ARG A 103 -4.41 5.85 15.96
C ARG A 103 -4.10 6.37 14.56
N LEU A 104 -3.21 7.36 14.48
CA LEU A 104 -2.68 7.86 13.19
C LEU A 104 -2.10 6.73 12.32
N ALA A 105 -1.58 5.67 12.97
CA ALA A 105 -1.10 4.47 12.29
C ALA A 105 -2.18 3.84 11.40
N ASP A 106 -3.40 3.65 11.91
CA ASP A 106 -4.51 3.02 11.19
C ASP A 106 -4.88 3.82 9.93
N ARG A 107 -4.79 5.15 10.01
CA ARG A 107 -5.06 6.04 8.87
C ARG A 107 -4.00 5.93 7.78
N MET A 108 -2.73 5.84 8.16
CA MET A 108 -1.62 5.66 7.21
C MET A 108 -1.71 4.31 6.51
N VAL A 109 -2.02 3.24 7.26
CA VAL A 109 -2.20 1.92 6.66
C VAL A 109 -3.38 1.95 5.69
N ASN A 110 -4.53 2.52 6.05
CA ASN A 110 -5.66 2.63 5.12
C ASN A 110 -5.33 3.43 3.86
N ALA A 111 -4.60 4.55 3.99
CA ALA A 111 -4.15 5.32 2.83
C ALA A 111 -3.23 4.50 1.92
N ALA A 112 -2.26 3.76 2.49
CA ALA A 112 -1.38 2.88 1.75
C ALA A 112 -2.14 1.76 1.03
N GLU A 113 -3.07 1.09 1.72
CA GLU A 113 -3.86 -0.03 1.19
C GLU A 113 -4.73 0.41 0.02
N HIS A 114 -5.46 1.52 0.17
CA HIS A 114 -6.27 2.04 -0.93
C HIS A 114 -5.39 2.47 -2.11
N PHE A 115 -4.25 3.12 -1.84
CA PHE A 115 -3.30 3.53 -2.88
C PHE A 115 -2.73 2.32 -3.64
N VAL A 116 -2.18 1.34 -2.94
CA VAL A 116 -1.55 0.15 -3.54
C VAL A 116 -2.58 -0.65 -4.33
N HIS A 117 -3.75 -0.93 -3.75
CA HIS A 117 -4.77 -1.70 -4.45
C HIS A 117 -5.45 -0.93 -5.58
N HIS A 118 -5.46 0.40 -5.54
CA HIS A 118 -5.85 1.19 -6.70
C HIS A 118 -4.84 1.01 -7.84
N GLU A 119 -3.54 1.06 -7.54
CA GLU A 119 -2.49 0.77 -8.53
C GLU A 119 -2.53 -0.70 -9.00
N ASP A 120 -2.85 -1.67 -8.14
CA ASP A 120 -2.97 -3.09 -8.52
C ASP A 120 -4.04 -3.31 -9.59
N VAL A 121 -5.18 -2.60 -9.48
CA VAL A 121 -6.24 -2.69 -10.52
C VAL A 121 -5.83 -1.89 -11.75
N ARG A 122 -5.34 -0.65 -11.60
CA ARG A 122 -4.95 0.20 -12.74
C ARG A 122 -3.88 -0.45 -13.60
N ARG A 123 -2.81 -0.97 -12.99
CA ARG A 123 -1.65 -1.53 -13.69
C ARG A 123 -1.92 -2.89 -14.32
N ALA A 124 -2.96 -3.57 -13.87
CA ALA A 124 -3.42 -4.80 -14.52
C ALA A 124 -4.24 -4.53 -15.79
N MET A 125 -4.70 -3.30 -16.00
CA MET A 125 -5.47 -2.96 -17.19
C MET A 125 -4.56 -2.78 -18.42
N PRO A 126 -5.07 -3.09 -19.63
CA PRO A 126 -4.37 -2.74 -20.86
C PRO A 126 -4.09 -1.23 -20.93
N GLN A 127 -2.93 -0.85 -21.50
CA GLN A 127 -2.57 0.55 -21.75
C GLN A 127 -2.51 1.43 -20.49
N TRP A 128 -2.23 0.84 -19.33
CA TRP A 128 -2.00 1.63 -18.13
C TRP A 128 -0.75 2.50 -18.31
N GLU A 129 -0.78 3.69 -17.71
CA GLU A 129 0.33 4.63 -17.69
C GLU A 129 0.58 5.11 -16.25
N PRO A 130 1.84 5.45 -15.89
CA PRO A 130 2.16 5.99 -14.58
C PRO A 130 1.39 7.27 -14.29
N ARG A 131 0.79 7.35 -13.11
CA ARG A 131 0.00 8.52 -12.69
C ARG A 131 0.91 9.65 -12.20
N GLN A 132 0.54 10.88 -12.54
CA GLN A 132 1.07 12.08 -11.90
C GLN A 132 0.22 12.45 -10.67
N TYR A 133 0.88 12.84 -9.60
CA TYR A 133 0.25 13.19 -8.32
C TYR A 133 0.29 14.69 -8.10
N SER A 134 -0.71 15.24 -7.40
CA SER A 134 -0.58 16.61 -6.89
C SER A 134 0.51 16.66 -5.81
N ALA A 135 1.09 17.84 -5.60
CA ALA A 135 2.12 18.01 -4.57
C ALA A 135 1.62 17.59 -3.17
N GLU A 136 0.34 17.81 -2.86
CA GLU A 136 -0.29 17.41 -1.60
C GLU A 136 -0.42 15.89 -1.45
N MET A 137 -0.73 15.19 -2.54
CA MET A 137 -0.77 13.72 -2.56
C MET A 137 0.63 13.15 -2.38
N GLU A 138 1.64 13.69 -3.08
CA GLU A 138 3.02 13.27 -2.90
C GLU A 138 3.54 13.52 -1.48
N ASP A 139 3.14 14.64 -0.87
CA ASP A 139 3.47 14.94 0.53
C ASP A 139 2.87 13.91 1.49
N SER A 140 1.64 13.50 1.24
CA SER A 140 0.96 12.47 2.02
C SER A 140 1.61 11.09 1.83
N LEU A 141 1.93 10.73 0.58
CA LEU A 141 2.66 9.49 0.26
C LEU A 141 4.06 9.47 0.89
N ALA A 142 4.77 10.60 0.93
CA ALA A 142 6.07 10.69 1.59
C ALA A 142 5.99 10.43 3.09
N VAL A 143 4.97 10.96 3.75
CA VAL A 143 4.74 10.72 5.17
C VAL A 143 4.46 9.24 5.43
N ILE A 144 3.69 8.59 4.55
CA ILE A 144 3.41 7.14 4.61
C ILE A 144 4.70 6.35 4.38
N ALA A 145 5.44 6.66 3.31
CA ALA A 145 6.69 5.99 2.93
C ALA A 145 7.76 6.07 4.04
N GLU A 146 7.95 7.24 4.66
CA GLU A 146 8.88 7.43 5.79
C GLU A 146 8.58 6.49 6.96
N ARG A 147 7.33 6.07 7.13
CA ARG A 147 6.89 5.19 8.23
C ARG A 147 6.83 3.73 7.84
N MET A 148 6.39 3.43 6.62
CA MET A 148 6.13 2.06 6.18
C MET A 148 7.35 1.40 5.55
N LEU A 149 8.14 2.10 4.74
CA LEU A 149 9.28 1.49 4.05
C LEU A 149 10.31 0.83 4.99
N PRO A 150 10.66 1.41 6.16
CA PRO A 150 11.54 0.72 7.09
C PRO A 150 10.98 -0.60 7.62
N LEU A 151 9.65 -0.73 7.71
CA LEU A 151 8.96 -1.95 8.15
C LEU A 151 8.85 -2.97 7.02
N LEU A 152 8.47 -2.50 5.83
CA LEU A 152 8.28 -3.33 4.64
C LEU A 152 9.61 -3.94 4.16
N LEU A 153 10.69 -3.16 4.19
CA LEU A 153 12.01 -3.59 3.74
C LEU A 153 12.89 -4.16 4.86
N ARG A 154 12.36 -4.34 6.09
CA ARG A 154 13.15 -4.73 7.28
C ARG A 154 13.89 -6.07 7.14
N LYS A 155 13.41 -6.96 6.27
CA LYS A 155 13.98 -8.29 6.03
C LYS A 155 15.16 -8.25 5.05
N SER A 156 15.43 -7.10 4.43
CA SER A 156 16.57 -6.93 3.51
C SER A 156 17.88 -7.36 4.18
N THR A 157 18.76 -7.97 3.40
CA THR A 157 20.02 -8.56 3.89
C THR A 157 21.14 -7.53 4.00
N ARG A 158 20.98 -6.35 3.38
CA ARG A 158 21.85 -5.18 3.49
C ARG A 158 21.04 -3.94 3.86
N PRO A 159 21.68 -2.91 4.44
CA PRO A 159 21.04 -1.60 4.58
C PRO A 159 20.55 -1.09 3.23
N VAL A 160 19.35 -0.52 3.22
CA VAL A 160 18.73 0.06 2.04
C VAL A 160 18.49 1.54 2.30
N VAL A 161 19.06 2.39 1.46
CA VAL A 161 18.87 3.84 1.50
C VAL A 161 17.90 4.20 0.39
N VAL A 162 16.66 4.45 0.77
CA VAL A 162 15.63 4.90 -0.18
C VAL A 162 15.72 6.42 -0.31
N VAL A 163 15.78 6.92 -1.54
CA VAL A 163 15.96 8.34 -1.86
C VAL A 163 14.80 8.78 -2.76
N PRO A 164 13.68 9.24 -2.17
CA PRO A 164 12.57 9.76 -2.96
C PRO A 164 12.93 11.09 -3.62
N ASP A 165 12.44 11.29 -4.83
CA ASP A 165 12.73 12.49 -5.63
C ASP A 165 12.39 13.79 -4.88
N GLY A 166 13.36 14.71 -4.83
CA GLY A 166 13.21 16.01 -4.15
C GLY A 166 12.98 15.95 -2.64
N ARG A 167 13.13 14.77 -2.00
CA ARG A 167 12.77 14.54 -0.60
C ARG A 167 13.94 13.97 0.21
N LYS A 168 13.74 13.89 1.54
CA LYS A 168 14.74 13.35 2.45
C LYS A 168 14.86 11.83 2.26
N ARG A 169 16.09 11.31 2.30
CA ARG A 169 16.34 9.87 2.32
C ARG A 169 15.71 9.17 3.52
N ILE A 170 15.27 7.94 3.31
CA ILE A 170 14.70 7.02 4.27
C ILE A 170 15.66 5.85 4.41
N LEU A 171 16.02 5.51 5.65
CA LEU A 171 16.91 4.39 5.94
C LEU A 171 16.09 3.17 6.34
N CYS A 172 16.35 2.04 5.67
CA CYS A 172 15.65 0.77 5.88
C CYS A 172 16.66 -0.35 6.12
N ALA A 173 16.22 -1.42 6.83
CA ALA A 173 17.07 -2.54 7.22
C ALA A 173 18.41 -2.14 7.87
N ASP A 174 18.40 -1.03 8.62
CA ASP A 174 19.55 -0.54 9.35
C ASP A 174 19.88 -1.47 10.52
N ARG A 175 20.84 -2.37 10.30
CA ARG A 175 21.36 -3.24 11.36
C ARG A 175 22.60 -2.57 11.95
N ARG A 176 22.60 -2.41 13.28
CA ARG A 176 23.79 -1.90 13.99
C ARG A 176 25.00 -2.80 13.70
N GLY A 177 26.03 -2.22 13.10
CA GLY A 177 27.29 -2.89 12.79
C GLY A 177 28.13 -2.08 11.81
N VAL A 178 29.45 -2.25 11.84
CA VAL A 178 30.34 -1.70 10.82
C VAL A 178 30.42 -2.73 9.71
N THR A 179 29.90 -2.41 8.53
CA THR A 179 30.14 -3.25 7.36
C THR A 179 31.64 -3.31 7.09
N LYS A 180 32.15 -4.51 6.75
CA LYS A 180 33.56 -4.69 6.36
C LYS A 180 33.87 -3.99 5.03
N ARG A 181 32.85 -3.61 4.24
CA ARG A 181 32.98 -2.79 3.02
C ARG A 181 31.91 -1.70 3.01
N GLY A 182 32.31 -0.43 2.93
CA GLY A 182 31.37 0.70 2.83
C GLY A 182 30.40 0.64 1.64
N SER A 183 30.67 -0.22 0.66
CA SER A 183 29.83 -0.49 -0.52
C SER A 183 28.69 -1.49 -0.29
N ASP A 184 28.55 -2.09 0.90
CA ASP A 184 27.48 -3.06 1.19
C ASP A 184 26.16 -2.35 1.59
N VAL A 185 25.76 -1.35 0.82
CA VAL A 185 24.52 -0.59 0.97
C VAL A 185 23.86 -0.51 -0.40
N VAL A 186 22.54 -0.70 -0.47
CA VAL A 186 21.78 -0.52 -1.71
C VAL A 186 21.05 0.81 -1.65
N HIS A 187 21.24 1.67 -2.65
CA HIS A 187 20.45 2.89 -2.79
C HIS A 187 19.34 2.67 -3.82
N VAL A 188 18.16 3.18 -3.51
CA VAL A 188 16.97 3.07 -4.36
C VAL A 188 16.41 4.46 -4.58
N PHE A 189 16.27 4.87 -5.84
CA PHE A 189 15.83 6.22 -6.21
C PHE A 189 14.54 6.18 -7.02
N GLY A 190 13.71 7.20 -6.91
CA GLY A 190 12.54 7.40 -7.76
C GLY A 190 11.39 8.12 -7.08
N ALA A 191 10.25 8.16 -7.77
CA ALA A 191 9.04 8.78 -7.25
C ALA A 191 8.53 8.07 -5.99
N VAL A 192 8.00 8.83 -5.05
CA VAL A 192 7.62 8.31 -3.72
C VAL A 192 6.54 7.22 -3.78
N GLY A 193 5.61 7.31 -4.73
CA GLY A 193 4.59 6.28 -4.95
C GLY A 193 5.20 4.96 -5.44
N GLU A 194 6.13 5.02 -6.39
CA GLU A 194 6.84 3.84 -6.89
C GLU A 194 7.70 3.19 -5.81
N LEU A 195 8.37 3.99 -4.99
CA LEU A 195 9.15 3.47 -3.86
C LEU A 195 8.25 2.77 -2.84
N LEU A 196 7.03 3.28 -2.60
CA LEU A 196 6.05 2.62 -1.75
C LEU A 196 5.59 1.29 -2.36
N LEU A 197 5.26 1.25 -3.66
CA LEU A 197 4.91 0.03 -4.39
C LEU A 197 6.01 -1.02 -4.35
N LEU A 198 7.28 -0.62 -4.49
CA LEU A 198 8.44 -1.50 -4.31
C LEU A 198 8.43 -2.15 -2.92
N GLY A 199 8.09 -1.40 -1.88
CA GLY A 199 7.99 -1.93 -0.52
C GLY A 199 6.96 -3.04 -0.36
N PHE A 200 5.88 -2.98 -1.13
CA PHE A 200 4.81 -3.98 -1.20
C PHE A 200 5.04 -5.06 -2.27
N ASP A 201 6.27 -5.17 -2.79
CA ASP A 201 6.64 -6.15 -3.82
C ASP A 201 5.81 -6.04 -5.11
N ARG A 202 5.40 -4.81 -5.45
CA ARG A 202 4.65 -4.53 -6.69
C ARG A 202 5.59 -4.09 -7.82
N PRO A 203 5.22 -4.33 -9.10
CA PRO A 203 5.97 -3.81 -10.23
C PRO A 203 6.09 -2.29 -10.19
N VAL A 204 7.32 -1.80 -10.42
CA VAL A 204 7.65 -0.37 -10.36
C VAL A 204 8.21 0.15 -11.67
N VAL A 205 8.01 1.44 -11.92
CA VAL A 205 8.55 2.17 -13.07
C VAL A 205 9.41 3.34 -12.62
N GLY A 206 10.43 3.70 -13.41
CA GLY A 206 11.28 4.86 -13.10
C GLY A 206 12.10 4.73 -11.80
N VAL A 207 12.19 3.54 -11.21
CA VAL A 207 13.01 3.27 -10.02
C VAL A 207 14.40 2.81 -10.45
N THR A 208 15.43 3.41 -9.88
CA THR A 208 16.83 3.05 -10.14
C THR A 208 17.52 2.51 -8.88
N PHE A 209 18.48 1.61 -9.09
CA PHE A 209 19.22 0.95 -8.01
C PHE A 209 20.71 1.21 -8.18
N ASP A 210 21.36 1.62 -7.11
CA ASP A 210 22.81 1.62 -6.99
C ASP A 210 23.21 0.59 -5.92
N GLY A 211 23.91 -0.46 -6.37
CA GLY A 211 24.16 -1.68 -5.60
C GLY A 211 23.32 -2.89 -6.06
N ASP A 212 23.54 -4.02 -5.42
CA ASP A 212 22.89 -5.28 -5.81
C ASP A 212 21.48 -5.39 -5.21
N LYS A 213 20.47 -5.26 -6.08
CA LYS A 213 19.04 -5.31 -5.72
C LYS A 213 18.60 -6.63 -5.11
N SER A 214 19.33 -7.74 -5.32
CA SER A 214 18.98 -9.05 -4.74
C SER A 214 19.01 -9.05 -3.20
N HIS A 215 19.62 -8.04 -2.59
CA HIS A 215 19.63 -7.84 -1.14
C HIS A 215 18.41 -7.11 -0.58
N ILE A 216 17.55 -6.55 -1.45
CA ILE A 216 16.29 -5.92 -1.05
C ILE A 216 15.24 -7.00 -0.92
N VAL A 217 14.61 -7.09 0.26
CA VAL A 217 13.51 -8.02 0.51
C VAL A 217 12.28 -7.18 0.86
N ALA A 218 11.39 -7.05 -0.11
CA ALA A 218 10.09 -6.41 0.03
C ALA A 218 9.12 -7.29 0.83
N SER A 219 8.04 -6.67 1.31
CA SER A 219 6.99 -7.40 2.02
C SER A 219 5.91 -7.80 1.03
N THR A 220 5.70 -9.10 0.87
CA THR A 220 4.51 -9.66 0.20
C THR A 220 3.34 -9.53 1.17
N VAL A 221 2.52 -8.50 0.97
CA VAL A 221 1.21 -8.34 1.62
C VAL A 221 0.17 -8.08 0.56
#